data_AF-A0A368NPR8-F1
#
_entry.id   AF-A0A368NPR8-F1
#
_cell.length_a   1.000
_cell.length_b   1.000
_cell.length_c   1.000
_cell.angle_alpha   90.00
_cell.angle_beta   90.00
_cell.angle_gamma   90.00
#
_symmetry.space_group_name_H-M   'P 1'
#
loop_
_entity.id
_entity.type
_entity.pdbx_description
1 polymer ?
#
loop_
_entity_poly.entity_id
_entity_poly.type
_entity_poly.pdbx_seq_one_letter_code
_entity_poly.pdbx_strand_id
1 'polypeptide(L)' 'MDVSKAKLGNFCATKKGDGRIRSIDKEHHLLLMADYVDDHEFVVRFDEVINDPQVHNSDDIYY' A
#
# COMPACT_ATOMS: atom_id res chain seq x y z
N MET A 1 4.58 -6.05 3.87
CA MET A 1 3.17 -6.39 4.15
C MET A 1 2.98 -7.90 4.07
N ASP A 2 2.17 -8.53 4.92
CA ASP A 2 1.81 -9.94 4.69
C ASP A 2 0.89 -10.01 3.46
N VAL A 3 1.32 -10.71 2.41
CA VAL A 3 0.62 -10.81 1.12
C VAL A 3 -0.80 -11.34 1.32
N SER A 4 -1.04 -12.15 2.35
CA SER A 4 -2.35 -12.68 2.70
C SER A 4 -3.36 -11.60 3.14
N LYS A 5 -2.88 -10.43 3.58
CA LYS A 5 -3.71 -9.28 3.97
C LYS A 5 -3.94 -8.28 2.84
N ALA A 6 -3.17 -8.36 1.76
CA ALA A 6 -3.36 -7.49 0.59
C ALA A 6 -4.64 -7.89 -0.14
N LYS A 7 -5.57 -6.93 -0.28
CA LYS A 7 -6.84 -7.11 -0.99
C LYS A 7 -7.00 -6.04 -2.06
N LEU A 8 -7.68 -6.38 -3.14
CA LEU A 8 -8.11 -5.42 -4.15
C LEU A 8 -8.92 -4.30 -3.50
N GLY A 9 -8.62 -3.06 -3.88
CA GLY A 9 -9.22 -1.85 -3.32
C GLY A 9 -8.66 -1.43 -1.96
N ASN A 10 -7.76 -2.21 -1.35
CA ASN A 10 -7.15 -1.83 -0.07
C ASN A 10 -6.14 -0.70 -0.29
N PHE A 11 -6.10 0.25 0.64
CA PHE A 11 -5.18 1.38 0.59
C PHE A 11 -3.89 1.02 1.31
N CYS A 12 -2.73 1.30 0.70
CA CYS A 12 -1.43 0.98 1.26
C CYS A 12 -0.45 2.11 0.96
N ALA A 13 0.42 2.40 1.93
CA ALA A 13 1.56 3.28 1.72
C ALA A 13 2.75 2.46 1.20
N THR A 14 3.50 3.02 0.26
CA THR A 14 4.69 2.38 -0.32
C THR A 14 5.82 3.38 -0.41
N LYS A 15 7.05 2.92 -0.63
CA LYS A 15 8.20 3.83 -0.83
C LYS A 15 8.06 4.75 -2.05
N LYS A 16 7.21 4.40 -3.02
CA LYS A 16 6.99 5.19 -4.25
C LYS A 16 5.81 6.16 -4.14
N GLY A 17 4.93 5.94 -3.18
CA GLY A 17 3.68 6.70 -3.04
C GLY A 17 2.64 5.88 -2.30
N ASP A 18 1.61 6.57 -1.82
CA ASP A 18 0.42 5.99 -1.22
C ASP A 18 -0.71 5.86 -2.24
N GLY A 19 -1.45 4.77 -2.15
CA GLY A 19 -2.47 4.49 -3.14
C GLY A 19 -3.29 3.26 -2.87
N ARG A 20 -4.20 2.97 -3.80
CA ARG A 20 -5.10 1.81 -3.73
C ARG A 20 -4.61 0.67 -4.61
N ILE A 21 -4.75 -0.56 -4.11
CA ILE A 21 -4.41 -1.76 -4.88
C ILE A 21 -5.44 -1.99 -6.00
N ARG A 22 -4.99 -1.93 -7.25
CA ARG A 22 -5.76 -2.23 -8.47
C ARG A 22 -5.64 -3.68 -8.91
N SER A 23 -4.48 -4.29 -8.72
CA SER A 23 -4.24 -5.70 -9.05
C SER A 23 -3.11 -6.29 -8.21
N ILE A 24 -3.14 -7.62 -8.05
CA ILE A 24 -2.21 -8.37 -7.22
C ILE A 24 -1.62 -9.50 -8.06
N ASP A 25 -0.36 -9.39 -8.42
CA ASP A 25 0.41 -10.47 -9.04
C ASP A 25 1.18 -11.24 -7.96
N LYS A 26 0.66 -12.41 -7.63
CA LYS A 26 1.25 -13.30 -6.62
C LYS A 26 2.45 -14.09 -7.13
N GLU A 27 2.58 -14.27 -8.44
CA GLU A 27 3.67 -15.06 -9.02
C GLU A 27 4.98 -14.28 -8.97
N HIS A 28 4.93 -13.01 -9.36
CA HIS A 28 6.10 -12.12 -9.37
C HIS A 28 6.26 -11.28 -8.11
N HIS A 29 5.35 -11.43 -7.13
CA HIS A 29 5.33 -10.60 -5.94
C HIS A 29 5.21 -9.10 -6.26
N LEU A 30 4.30 -8.73 -7.17
CA LEU A 30 4.05 -7.37 -7.61
C LEU A 30 2.62 -6.92 -7.30
N LEU A 31 2.47 -5.63 -7.03
CA LEU A 31 1.21 -4.95 -6.83
C LEU A 31 1.09 -3.83 -7.86
N LEU A 32 -0.04 -3.81 -8.56
CA LEU A 32 -0.44 -2.65 -9.34
C LEU A 32 -1.26 -1.74 -8.42
N MET A 33 -0.80 -0.53 -8.24
CA MET A 33 -1.44 0.47 -7.39
C MET A 33 -1.79 1.71 -8.19
N ALA A 34 -2.88 2.36 -7.84
CA ALA A 34 -3.22 3.67 -8.35
C ALA A 34 -2.96 4.71 -7.26
N ASP A 35 -2.23 5.76 -7.63
CA ASP A 35 -1.91 6.88 -6.75
C ASP A 35 -3.18 7.58 -6.29
N TYR A 36 -3.16 8.09 -5.07
CA TYR A 36 -4.33 8.78 -4.52
C TYR A 36 -4.55 10.16 -5.10
N VAL A 37 -3.47 10.85 -5.48
CA VAL A 37 -3.47 12.26 -5.87
C VAL A 37 -3.90 12.41 -7.33
N ASP A 38 -3.35 11.59 -8.23
CA ASP A 38 -3.54 11.73 -9.68
C ASP A 38 -4.13 10.48 -10.37
N ASP A 39 -4.46 9.43 -9.61
CA ASP A 39 -4.94 8.13 -10.10
C ASP A 39 -4.00 7.47 -11.13
N HIS A 40 -2.72 7.87 -11.16
CA HIS A 40 -1.71 7.24 -11.99
C HIS A 40 -1.42 5.82 -11.51
N GLU A 41 -1.34 4.87 -12.44
CA GLU A 41 -1.05 3.48 -12.09
C GLU A 41 0.46 3.23 -12.06
N PHE A 42 0.95 2.69 -10.95
CA PHE A 42 2.35 2.34 -10.77
C PHE A 42 2.51 0.95 -10.16
N VAL A 43 3.62 0.30 -10.50
CA VAL A 43 3.95 -1.04 -10.02
C VAL A 43 4.90 -0.95 -8.83
N VAL A 44 4.50 -1.62 -7.76
CA VAL A 44 5.22 -1.71 -6.50
C VAL A 44 5.46 -3.17 -6.16
N ARG A 45 6.63 -3.47 -5.59
CA ARG A 45 6.90 -4.82 -5.09
C ARG A 45 6.38 -4.97 -3.64
N PHE A 46 5.99 -6.17 -3.22
CA PHE A 46 5.49 -6.35 -1.84
C PHE A 46 6.49 -5.93 -0.75
N ASP A 47 7.80 -5.98 -1.02
CA ASP A 47 8.86 -5.53 -0.13
C ASP A 47 8.96 -4.00 0.00
N GLU A 48 8.40 -3.26 -0.95
CA GLU A 48 8.34 -1.79 -0.94
C GLU A 48 7.08 -1.26 -0.25
N VAL A 49 6.11 -2.12 0.07
CA VAL A 49 4.91 -1.75 0.81
C VAL A 49 5.24 -1.55 2.28
N ILE A 50 5.07 -0.31 2.73
CA ILE A 50 5.26 0.09 4.11
C ILE A 50 4.04 -0.41 4.88
N ASN A 51 4.25 -1.50 5.58
CA ASN A 51 3.23 -2.09 6.44
C ASN A 51 3.55 -1.70 7.87
N ASP A 52 3.30 -0.44 8.19
CA ASP A 52 3.52 0.05 9.54
C ASP A 52 2.22 -0.14 10.34
N PRO A 53 2.14 -1.12 11.27
CA PRO A 53 1.04 -1.20 12.23
C PRO A 53 1.03 -0.02 13.21
N GLN A 54 2.11 0.77 13.23
CA GLN A 54 2.32 1.96 14.03
C GLN A 54 2.60 3.17 13.12
N VAL A 55 1.78 3.40 12.09
CA VAL A 55 1.59 4.79 11.66
C VAL A 55 0.99 5.51 12.87
N HIS A 56 1.85 5.99 13.76
CA HIS A 56 1.53 7.01 14.73
C HIS A 56 1.10 8.19 13.88
N ASN A 57 -0.21 8.34 13.71
CA ASN A 57 -0.75 9.65 13.51
C ASN A 57 -0.15 10.49 14.63
N SER A 58 0.59 11.54 14.27
CA SER A 58 1.08 12.53 15.22
C SER A 58 -0.05 13.21 16.01
N ASP A 59 -1.31 12.88 15.71
CA ASP A 59 -2.55 13.29 16.36
C ASP A 59 -3.22 12.19 17.21
N ASP A 60 -2.55 11.09 17.55
CA ASP A 60 -3.03 10.21 18.63
C ASP A 60 -2.75 10.88 19.99
N ILE A 61 -3.55 11.91 20.27
CA ILE A 61 -3.70 12.50 21.60
C ILE A 61 -4.45 11.48 22.44
N TYR A 62 -3.72 10.57 23.10
CA TYR A 62 -4.29 9.68 24.11
C TYR A 62 -4.86 10.54 25.26
N TYR A 63 -6.18 10.47 25.46
CA TYR A 63 -6.86 10.88 26.69
C TYR A 63 -6.92 9.71 27.68
#